data_AF-A0A0C3QYT5-F1
#
_entry.id   AF-A0A0C3QYT5-F1
#
_cell.length_a   1.000
_cell.length_b   1.000
_cell.length_c   1.000
_cell.angle_alpha   90.00
_cell.angle_beta   90.00
_cell.angle_gamma   90.00
#
_symmetry.space_group_name_H-M   'P 1'
#
loop_
_entity.id
_entity.type
_entity.pdbx_description
1 polymer ?
#
loop_
_entity_poly.entity_id
_entity_poly.type
_entity_poly.pdbx_seq_one_letter_code
_entity_poly.pdbx_strand_id
1 'polypeptide(L)'
;MSAASISKQHFVIYGILVLFWVVFQIFSANALGFGWGFIPFVISLPFVPFILVWLGVQFMRHYRYIRLGPNFSEHLVHCICTCTLFCLFVYHFVY
;
A
#
# COMPACT_ATOMS: atom_id res chain seq x y z
N MET A 1 -7.51 9.59 -21.76
CA MET A 1 -6.24 9.32 -21.05
C MET A 1 -5.74 7.94 -21.47
N SER A 2 -4.52 7.81 -22.01
CA SER A 2 -4.01 6.51 -22.47
C SER A 2 -3.69 5.59 -21.28
N ALA A 3 -3.84 4.27 -21.45
CA ALA A 3 -3.59 3.29 -20.39
C ALA A 3 -2.19 3.41 -19.75
N ALA A 4 -1.20 3.86 -20.52
CA ALA A 4 0.16 4.14 -20.04
C ALA A 4 0.23 5.32 -19.03
N SER A 5 -0.64 6.32 -19.16
CA SER A 5 -0.74 7.43 -18.21
C SER A 5 -1.23 6.97 -16.85
N ILE A 6 -2.14 5.99 -16.82
CA ILE A 6 -2.77 5.48 -15.59
C ILE A 6 -1.79 4.58 -14.84
N SER A 7 -1.02 3.74 -15.54
CA SER A 7 0.00 2.88 -14.92
C SER A 7 1.07 3.68 -14.16
N LYS A 8 1.62 4.74 -14.77
CA LYS A 8 2.61 5.61 -14.12
C LYS A 8 2.07 6.27 -12.84
N GLN A 9 0.78 6.61 -12.80
CA GLN A 9 0.16 7.16 -11.59
C GLN A 9 0.13 6.15 -10.44
N HIS A 10 -0.05 4.85 -10.72
CA HIS A 10 -0.07 3.82 -9.67
C HIS A 10 1.30 3.68 -9.01
N PHE A 11 2.39 3.77 -9.78
CA PHE A 11 3.75 3.76 -9.20
C PHE A 11 4.02 4.96 -8.28
N VAL A 12 3.54 6.14 -8.65
CA VAL A 12 3.62 7.32 -7.77
C VAL A 12 2.84 7.10 -6.48
N ILE A 13 1.63 6.54 -6.58
CA ILE A 13 0.81 6.20 -5.40
C ILE A 13 1.54 5.18 -4.52
N TYR A 14 2.16 4.14 -5.09
CA TYR A 14 2.94 3.17 -4.31
C TYR A 14 4.08 3.84 -3.56
N GLY A 15 4.82 4.76 -4.21
CA GLY A 15 5.87 5.54 -3.55
C GLY A 15 5.33 6.38 -2.38
N ILE A 16 4.19 7.05 -2.57
CA ILE A 16 3.52 7.81 -1.52
C ILE A 16 3.09 6.89 -0.36
N LEU A 17 2.56 5.71 -0.66
CA LEU A 17 2.15 4.74 0.36
C LEU A 17 3.34 4.20 1.16
N VAL A 18 4.49 3.95 0.52
CA VAL A 18 5.72 3.59 1.24
C VAL A 18 6.17 4.73 2.15
N LEU A 19 6.21 5.97 1.65
CA LEU A 19 6.60 7.13 2.46
C LEU A 19 5.67 7.31 3.65
N PHE A 20 4.36 7.22 3.43
CA PHE A 20 3.34 7.26 4.47
C PHE A 20 3.57 6.15 5.51
N TRP A 21 3.80 4.91 5.05
CA TRP A 21 4.10 3.78 5.94
C TRP A 21 5.35 4.04 6.81
N VAL A 22 6.45 4.54 6.24
CA VAL A 22 7.68 4.85 6.99
C VAL A 22 7.42 5.93 8.06
N VAL A 23 6.77 7.02 7.68
CA VAL A 23 6.44 8.11 8.62
C VAL A 23 5.54 7.59 9.72
N PHE A 24 4.57 6.74 9.37
CA PHE A 24 3.65 6.13 10.32
C PHE A 24 4.37 5.19 11.29
N GLN A 25 5.30 4.34 10.81
CA GLN A 25 6.14 3.47 11.65
C GLN A 25 6.94 4.28 12.67
N ILE A 26 7.62 5.35 12.22
CA ILE A 26 8.41 6.22 13.09
C ILE A 26 7.51 6.92 14.11
N PHE A 27 6.37 7.44 13.67
CA PHE A 27 5.41 8.09 14.56
C PHE A 27 4.87 7.14 15.63
N SER A 28 4.46 5.93 15.25
CA SER A 28 3.98 4.90 16.18
C SER A 28 5.04 4.49 17.20
N ALA A 29 6.28 4.26 16.77
CA ALA A 29 7.38 3.89 17.66
C ALA A 29 7.68 4.98 18.70
N ASN A 30 7.69 6.25 18.28
CA ASN A 30 7.92 7.38 19.18
C ASN A 30 6.72 7.67 20.07
N ALA A 31 5.49 7.56 19.55
CA ALA A 31 4.26 7.80 20.30
C ALA A 31 4.15 6.87 21.52
N LEU A 32 4.59 5.62 21.42
CA LEU A 32 4.70 4.73 22.58
C LEU A 32 5.64 5.29 23.66
N GLY A 33 6.81 5.80 23.25
CA GLY A 33 7.78 6.42 24.16
C GLY A 33 7.29 7.72 24.82
N PHE A 34 6.40 8.46 24.16
CA PHE A 34 5.80 9.69 24.71
C PHE A 34 4.52 9.45 25.52
N GLY A 35 4.05 8.21 25.66
CA GLY A 35 2.78 7.87 26.33
C GLY A 35 1.53 8.11 25.47
N TRP A 36 1.71 8.34 24.18
CA TRP A 36 0.68 8.66 23.18
C TRP A 36 0.29 7.43 22.34
N GLY A 37 0.58 6.22 22.82
CA GLY A 37 0.45 4.96 22.05
C GLY A 37 -0.92 4.71 21.41
N PHE A 38 -1.99 5.33 21.95
CA PHE A 38 -3.35 5.22 21.41
C PHE A 38 -3.61 6.14 20.19
N ILE A 39 -2.93 7.28 20.10
CA ILE A 39 -3.17 8.31 19.06
C ILE A 39 -2.83 7.80 17.64
N PRO A 40 -1.71 7.11 17.40
CA PRO A 40 -1.44 6.50 16.08
C PRO A 40 -2.54 5.53 15.65
N PHE A 41 -3.11 4.78 16.59
CA PHE A 41 -4.15 3.79 16.30
C PHE A 41 -5.47 4.45 15.87
N VAL A 42 -5.90 5.50 16.58
CA VAL A 42 -7.13 6.25 16.26
C VAL A 42 -7.04 6.94 14.90
N ILE A 43 -5.91 7.57 14.62
CA ILE A 43 -5.73 8.29 13.36
C ILE A 43 -5.68 7.31 12.18
N SER A 44 -5.10 6.12 12.36
CA SER A 44 -4.87 5.18 11.27
C SER A 44 -6.04 4.22 10.99
N LEU A 45 -6.84 3.90 12.01
CA LEU A 45 -8.04 3.05 11.91
C LEU A 45 -8.99 3.38 10.74
N PRO A 46 -9.32 4.65 10.44
CA PRO A 46 -10.21 4.97 9.34
C PRO A 46 -9.51 4.97 7.96
N PHE A 47 -8.18 4.95 7.87
CA PHE A 47 -7.49 5.05 6.57
C PHE A 47 -6.88 3.72 6.14
N VAL A 48 -6.29 2.97 7.07
CA VAL A 48 -5.55 1.75 6.75
C VAL A 48 -6.44 0.64 6.17
N PRO A 49 -7.65 0.36 6.69
CA PRO A 49 -8.55 -0.60 6.08
C PRO A 49 -8.89 -0.25 4.62
N PHE A 50 -9.10 1.03 4.31
CA PHE A 50 -9.35 1.47 2.93
C PHE A 50 -8.12 1.28 2.04
N ILE A 51 -6.93 1.57 2.55
CA ILE A 51 -5.66 1.34 1.83
C ILE A 51 -5.50 -0.16 1.54
N LEU A 52 -5.71 -1.03 2.54
CA LEU A 52 -5.59 -2.49 2.39
C LEU A 52 -6.60 -3.04 1.38
N VAL A 53 -7.86 -2.61 1.45
CA VAL A 53 -8.89 -3.00 0.47
C VAL A 53 -8.49 -2.53 -0.92
N TRP A 54 -8.03 -1.28 -1.05
CA TRP A 54 -7.59 -0.74 -2.34
C TRP A 54 -6.41 -1.52 -2.91
N LEU A 55 -5.39 -1.84 -2.11
CA LEU A 55 -4.25 -2.66 -2.51
C LEU A 55 -4.69 -4.05 -2.98
N GLY A 56 -5.63 -4.69 -2.26
CA GLY A 56 -6.19 -5.99 -2.66
C GLY A 56 -6.94 -5.94 -3.99
N VAL A 57 -7.76 -4.91 -4.21
CA VAL A 57 -8.47 -4.71 -5.49
C VAL A 57 -7.48 -4.49 -6.64
N GLN A 58 -6.44 -3.67 -6.44
CA GLN A 58 -5.41 -3.44 -7.47
C GLN A 58 -4.61 -4.71 -7.77
N PHE A 59 -4.25 -5.49 -6.76
CA PHE A 59 -3.58 -6.77 -6.94
C PHE A 59 -4.42 -7.70 -7.81
N MET A 60 -5.70 -7.90 -7.48
CA MET A 60 -6.60 -8.77 -8.25
C MET A 60 -6.79 -8.29 -9.69
N ARG A 61 -6.85 -6.98 -9.89
CA ARG A 61 -6.95 -6.37 -11.23
C ARG A 61 -5.71 -6.67 -12.08
N HIS A 62 -4.52 -6.42 -11.55
CA HIS A 62 -3.27 -6.69 -12.27
C HIS A 62 -3.02 -8.19 -12.47
N TYR A 63 -3.36 -9.01 -11.47
CA TYR A 63 -3.28 -10.47 -11.58
C TYR A 63 -4.17 -11.01 -12.71
N ARG A 64 -5.36 -10.44 -12.91
CA ARG A 64 -6.21 -10.80 -14.03
C ARG A 64 -5.58 -10.43 -15.38
N TYR A 65 -4.93 -9.28 -15.50
CA TYR A 65 -4.25 -8.89 -16.74
C TYR A 65 -3.02 -9.72 -17.04
N ILE A 66 -2.29 -10.18 -16.01
CA ILE A 66 -1.21 -11.17 -16.15
C ILE A 66 -1.69 -12.42 -16.88
N ARG A 67 -2.89 -12.92 -16.53
CA ARG A 67 -3.48 -14.13 -17.16
C ARG A 67 -3.95 -13.89 -18.61
N LEU A 68 -4.15 -12.65 -19.03
CA LEU A 68 -4.70 -12.30 -20.34
C LEU A 68 -3.64 -12.01 -21.41
N GLY A 69 -2.35 -11.90 -21.05
CA GLY A 69 -1.22 -11.93 -21.97
C GLY A 69 -0.53 -10.60 -22.37
N PRO A 70 -1.20 -9.44 -22.49
CA PRO A 70 -0.50 -8.19 -22.82
C PRO A 70 0.22 -7.61 -21.60
N ASN A 71 1.46 -7.13 -21.79
CA ASN A 71 2.27 -6.42 -20.78
C ASN A 71 2.46 -7.17 -19.45
N PHE A 72 2.75 -8.47 -19.53
CA PHE A 72 2.95 -9.35 -18.38
C PHE A 72 3.95 -8.79 -17.35
N SER A 73 5.11 -8.30 -17.79
CA SER A 73 6.16 -7.79 -16.90
C SER A 73 5.70 -6.59 -16.07
N GLU A 74 5.01 -5.64 -16.69
CA GLU A 74 4.49 -4.45 -16.03
C GLU A 74 3.46 -4.82 -14.96
N HIS A 75 2.48 -5.66 -15.30
CA HIS A 75 1.47 -6.10 -14.35
C HIS A 75 2.03 -6.97 -13.23
N LEU A 76 3.06 -7.76 -13.49
CA LEU A 76 3.78 -8.52 -12.46
C LEU A 76 4.45 -7.59 -11.46
N VAL A 77 5.10 -6.52 -11.92
CA VAL A 77 5.68 -5.50 -11.02
C VAL A 77 4.59 -4.85 -10.16
N HIS A 78 3.43 -4.49 -10.73
CA HIS A 78 2.30 -3.96 -9.95
C HIS A 78 1.83 -4.95 -8.88
N CYS A 79 1.72 -6.25 -9.22
CA CYS A 79 1.35 -7.28 -8.25
C CYS A 79 2.38 -7.41 -7.12
N ILE A 80 3.68 -7.37 -7.43
CA ILE A 80 4.73 -7.38 -6.40
C ILE A 80 4.60 -6.14 -5.50
N CYS A 81 4.53 -4.93 -6.07
CA CYS A 81 4.43 -3.70 -5.30
C CYS A 81 3.20 -3.67 -4.38
N THR A 82 2.03 -4.06 -4.90
CA THR A 82 0.78 -4.10 -4.12
C THR A 82 0.84 -5.14 -3.01
N CYS A 83 1.41 -6.31 -3.27
CA CYS A 83 1.60 -7.37 -2.26
C CYS A 83 2.59 -6.94 -1.18
N THR A 84 3.75 -6.38 -1.54
CA THR A 84 4.73 -5.87 -0.59
C THR A 84 4.13 -4.78 0.30
N LEU A 85 3.45 -3.78 -0.29
CA LEU A 85 2.78 -2.74 0.48
C LEU A 85 1.72 -3.31 1.42
N PHE A 86 0.91 -4.25 0.95
CA PHE A 86 -0.10 -4.90 1.78
C PHE A 86 0.54 -5.57 3.00
N CYS A 87 1.60 -6.36 2.79
CA CYS A 87 2.33 -7.00 3.87
C CYS A 87 2.95 -6.00 4.84
N LEU A 88 3.51 -4.88 4.36
CA LEU A 88 4.08 -3.83 5.22
C LEU A 88 3.01 -3.20 6.13
N PHE A 89 1.85 -2.85 5.56
CA PHE A 89 0.76 -2.30 6.37
C PHE A 89 0.21 -3.33 7.36
N VAL A 90 0.00 -4.58 6.96
CA VAL A 90 -0.44 -5.62 7.90
C VAL A 90 0.59 -5.84 9.01
N TYR A 91 1.89 -5.89 8.66
CA TYR A 91 2.97 -6.09 9.63
C TYR A 91 2.95 -5.03 10.72
N HIS A 92 2.85 -3.74 10.36
CA HIS A 92 2.80 -2.63 11.33
C HIS A 92 1.65 -2.75 12.35
N PHE A 93 0.52 -3.37 12.00
CA PHE A 93 -0.62 -3.50 12.91
C PHE A 93 -0.62 -4.79 13.72
N VAL A 94 -0.04 -5.85 13.17
CA VAL A 94 0.03 -7.16 13.84
C VAL A 94 1.21 -7.22 14.80
N TYR A 95 2.33 -6.56 14.47
CA TYR A 95 3.60 -6.60 15.20
C TYR A 95 4.11 -5.20 15.52
#